data_AF-A0A7W3LW54-F1
#
_entry.id   AF-A0A7W3LW54-F1
#
_cell.length_a   1.000
_cell.length_b   1.000
_cell.length_c   1.000
_cell.angle_alpha   90.00
_cell.angle_beta   90.00
_cell.angle_gamma   90.00
#
_symmetry.space_group_name_H-M   'P 1'
#
loop_
_entity.id
_entity.type
_entity.pdbx_description
1 polymer ?
#
loop_
_entity_poly.entity_id
_entity_poly.type
_entity_poly.pdbx_seq_one_letter_code
_entity_poly.pdbx_strand_id
1 'polypeptide(L)'
;MSETTPQHPSTGTPDEPTTGRIPHGPFRPGDQVQLTDPKGRINTITLQPGKQYHSHKGAIDHDDVIGSPEGSVFRSTGGVEYLAFRPLLSDYTVRMPRGAAVVYPKDAAQIIAQADIFPGARVVEAGVGSGALTCFLLRAVGDRGLVSSYERRPDFADTARANVERFFGGPHPAWRLTLGDLQDHLSETEVDRVVLDMLAPWECVDAVAKALIPGGMVCAYIATTTQMSRVVEELRDHGAFAEPYAFETMLRSWHCEGLAVRPDHRMVGHTGFLVTARRLADGVTPPARRRRPAKGAYTEPPTPATDPATDLVTDPAAAPDTPNAENSTEDQGAV
;
A
#
# COMPACT_ATOMS: atom_id res chain seq x y z
N MET A 1 -49.14 -12.60 32.40
CA MET A 1 -48.00 -11.74 32.07
C MET A 1 -46.80 -12.67 31.92
N SER A 2 -46.44 -12.97 30.67
CA SER A 2 -45.37 -13.91 30.36
C SER A 2 -44.13 -13.08 30.03
N GLU A 3 -43.10 -13.18 30.87
CA GLU A 3 -41.82 -12.49 30.66
C GLU A 3 -41.06 -13.16 29.51
N THR A 4 -40.82 -12.39 28.46
CA THR A 4 -39.99 -12.77 27.32
C THR A 4 -38.52 -12.55 27.69
N THR A 5 -37.77 -13.64 27.89
CA THR A 5 -36.31 -13.59 28.03
C THR A 5 -35.69 -13.09 26.71
N PRO A 6 -34.83 -12.04 26.72
CA PRO A 6 -34.14 -11.60 25.53
C PRO A 6 -33.03 -12.58 25.16
N GLN A 7 -33.12 -13.17 23.97
CA GLN A 7 -32.04 -13.95 23.36
C GLN A 7 -30.83 -13.04 23.10
N HIS A 8 -29.70 -13.35 23.75
CA HIS A 8 -28.41 -12.80 23.39
C HIS A 8 -27.97 -13.35 22.02
N PRO A 9 -27.33 -12.53 21.17
CA PRO A 9 -26.75 -13.01 19.92
C PRO A 9 -25.63 -14.01 20.21
N SER A 10 -25.63 -15.13 19.50
CA SER A 10 -24.62 -16.19 19.67
C SER A 10 -23.22 -15.64 19.36
N THR A 11 -22.36 -15.61 20.37
CA THR A 11 -20.92 -15.43 20.20
C THR A 11 -20.38 -16.63 19.43
N GLY A 12 -19.97 -16.42 18.18
CA GLY A 12 -19.27 -17.43 17.39
C GLY A 12 -18.03 -17.93 18.12
N THR A 13 -17.74 -19.23 17.97
CA THR A 13 -16.56 -19.89 18.54
C THR A 13 -15.27 -19.26 17.98
N PRO A 14 -14.21 -19.04 18.79
CA PRO A 14 -12.99 -18.34 18.36
C PRO A 14 -12.13 -19.03 17.29
N ASP A 15 -12.45 -20.28 16.91
CA ASP A 15 -11.55 -21.17 16.15
C ASP A 15 -11.97 -21.46 14.71
N GLU A 16 -13.13 -20.99 14.25
CA GLU A 16 -13.47 -21.14 12.83
C GLU A 16 -12.78 -20.06 12.00
N PRO A 17 -12.06 -20.43 10.93
CA PRO A 17 -11.43 -19.45 10.07
C PRO A 17 -12.54 -18.63 9.40
N THR A 18 -12.45 -17.32 9.61
CA THR A 18 -13.35 -16.28 9.08
C THR A 18 -13.35 -16.18 7.55
N THR A 19 -12.36 -16.79 6.92
CA THR A 19 -12.23 -16.94 5.48
C THR A 19 -12.03 -18.41 5.14
N GLY A 20 -12.35 -18.84 3.91
CA GLY A 20 -12.19 -20.23 3.49
C GLY A 20 -10.74 -20.70 3.38
N ARG A 21 -9.76 -19.78 3.45
CA ARG A 21 -8.34 -20.10 3.36
C ARG A 21 -7.76 -20.53 4.69
N ILE A 22 -7.09 -21.68 4.67
CA ILE A 22 -6.33 -22.19 5.79
C ILE A 22 -4.85 -22.27 5.38
N PRO A 23 -4.01 -21.29 5.76
CA PRO A 23 -2.67 -21.13 5.20
C PRO A 23 -1.61 -22.05 5.85
N HIS A 24 -2.02 -23.18 6.42
CA HIS A 24 -1.13 -24.08 7.16
C HIS A 24 -1.57 -25.54 7.07
N GLY A 25 -0.62 -26.42 7.39
CA GLY A 25 -0.82 -27.87 7.32
C GLY A 25 -0.75 -28.41 5.88
N PRO A 26 -1.15 -29.68 5.68
CA PRO A 26 -1.12 -30.31 4.36
C PRO A 26 -2.01 -29.60 3.35
N PHE A 27 -1.71 -29.76 2.06
CA PHE A 27 -2.51 -29.23 0.97
C PHE A 27 -3.93 -29.79 0.98
N ARG A 28 -4.91 -28.97 0.61
CA ARG A 28 -6.34 -29.31 0.62
C ARG A 28 -6.99 -29.00 -0.72
N PRO A 29 -8.14 -29.61 -1.03
CA PRO A 29 -8.98 -29.14 -2.14
C PRO A 29 -9.26 -27.63 -2.02
N GLY A 30 -9.16 -26.91 -3.13
CA GLY A 30 -9.34 -25.46 -3.19
C GLY A 30 -8.08 -24.64 -2.90
N ASP A 31 -7.02 -25.23 -2.33
CA ASP A 31 -5.76 -24.51 -2.11
C ASP A 31 -5.15 -24.03 -3.44
N GLN A 32 -4.62 -22.81 -3.42
CA GLN A 32 -3.71 -22.37 -4.46
C GLN A 32 -2.31 -22.91 -4.21
N VAL A 33 -1.70 -23.52 -5.23
CA VAL A 33 -0.36 -24.10 -5.17
C VAL A 33 0.49 -23.57 -6.31
N GLN A 34 1.70 -23.16 -5.97
CA GLN A 34 2.77 -22.77 -6.88
C GLN A 34 3.70 -23.96 -7.09
N LEU A 35 3.74 -24.44 -8.34
CA LEU A 35 4.64 -25.48 -8.80
C LEU A 35 5.85 -24.83 -9.48
N THR A 36 7.03 -25.01 -8.89
CA THR A 36 8.30 -24.44 -9.35
C THR A 36 9.15 -25.53 -10.00
N ASP A 37 9.50 -25.34 -11.27
CA ASP A 37 10.35 -26.29 -12.02
C ASP A 37 11.86 -26.08 -11.74
N PRO A 38 12.76 -26.96 -12.23
CA PRO A 38 14.21 -26.83 -12.00
C PRO A 38 14.86 -25.60 -12.64
N LYS A 39 14.13 -24.89 -13.52
CA LYS A 39 14.56 -23.61 -14.11
C LYS A 39 14.00 -22.41 -13.34
N GLY A 40 13.36 -22.64 -12.18
CA GLY A 40 12.73 -21.60 -11.37
C GLY A 40 11.43 -21.06 -11.96
N ARG A 41 10.83 -21.70 -12.98
CA ARG A 41 9.55 -21.23 -13.53
C ARG A 41 8.42 -21.66 -12.62
N ILE A 42 7.59 -20.69 -12.24
CA ILE A 42 6.49 -20.87 -11.31
C ILE A 42 5.17 -20.89 -12.07
N ASN A 43 4.36 -21.93 -11.86
CA ASN A 43 2.98 -22.02 -12.33
C ASN A 43 2.05 -22.10 -11.12
N THR A 44 0.92 -21.39 -11.14
CA THR A 44 -0.06 -21.43 -10.05
C THR A 44 -1.30 -22.20 -10.47
N ILE A 45 -1.73 -23.15 -9.65
CA ILE A 45 -2.92 -23.98 -9.85
C ILE A 45 -3.83 -23.88 -8.64
N THR A 46 -5.11 -24.22 -8.83
CA THR A 46 -6.05 -24.46 -7.74
C THR A 46 -6.30 -25.96 -7.66
N LEU A 47 -6.03 -26.55 -6.49
CA LEU A 47 -6.19 -27.99 -6.29
C LEU A 47 -7.67 -28.37 -6.34
N GLN A 48 -7.96 -29.43 -7.08
CA GLN A 48 -9.29 -29.95 -7.33
C GLN A 48 -9.17 -31.46 -7.46
N PRO A 49 -9.91 -32.25 -6.65
CA PRO A 49 -9.84 -33.70 -6.71
C PRO A 49 -10.11 -34.24 -8.13
N GLY A 50 -9.36 -35.26 -8.54
CA GLY A 50 -9.46 -35.88 -9.86
C GLY A 50 -9.07 -34.99 -11.05
N LYS A 51 -8.48 -33.81 -10.81
CA LYS A 51 -7.91 -32.95 -11.87
C LYS A 51 -6.41 -33.14 -11.98
N GLN A 52 -5.87 -32.68 -13.10
CA GLN A 52 -4.44 -32.73 -13.41
C GLN A 52 -3.94 -31.35 -13.85
N TYR A 53 -2.79 -30.97 -13.31
CA TYR A 53 -2.00 -29.89 -13.89
C TYR A 53 -1.28 -30.41 -15.13
N HIS A 54 -1.44 -29.72 -16.25
CA HIS A 54 -0.82 -30.08 -17.53
C HIS A 54 0.22 -29.05 -17.95
N SER A 55 1.37 -29.53 -18.42
CA SER A 55 2.40 -28.70 -19.03
C SER A 55 3.04 -29.41 -20.22
N HIS A 56 3.91 -28.71 -20.95
CA HIS A 56 4.77 -29.30 -21.98
C HIS A 56 5.74 -30.38 -21.43
N LYS A 57 5.82 -30.55 -20.10
CA LYS A 57 6.70 -31.49 -19.41
C LYS A 57 5.91 -32.65 -18.77
N GLY A 58 4.68 -32.90 -19.24
CA GLY A 58 3.78 -33.90 -18.69
C GLY A 58 2.79 -33.32 -17.68
N ALA A 59 2.13 -34.22 -16.95
CA ALA A 59 1.06 -33.91 -16.02
C ALA A 59 1.41 -34.27 -14.57
N ILE A 60 0.76 -33.61 -13.61
CA ILE A 60 0.77 -33.94 -12.18
C ILE A 60 -0.68 -34.06 -11.72
N ASP A 61 -1.04 -35.19 -11.12
CA ASP A 61 -2.35 -35.42 -10.53
C ASP A 61 -2.51 -34.56 -9.27
N HIS A 62 -3.63 -33.84 -9.17
CA HIS A 62 -3.92 -33.02 -8.00
C HIS A 62 -4.09 -33.89 -6.74
N ASP A 63 -4.58 -35.12 -6.91
CA ASP A 63 -4.78 -36.07 -5.82
C ASP A 63 -3.46 -36.49 -5.15
N ASP A 64 -2.34 -36.47 -5.89
CA ASP A 64 -1.00 -36.70 -5.31
C ASP A 64 -0.54 -35.54 -4.43
N VAL A 65 -0.96 -34.31 -4.79
CA VAL A 65 -0.59 -33.09 -4.06
C VAL A 65 -1.45 -32.92 -2.81
N ILE A 66 -2.75 -33.21 -2.90
CA ILE A 66 -3.69 -33.09 -1.79
C ILE A 66 -3.28 -34.03 -0.65
N GLY A 67 -3.28 -33.53 0.59
CA GLY A 67 -2.87 -34.27 1.77
C GLY A 67 -1.35 -34.32 2.00
N SER A 68 -0.54 -33.89 1.03
CA SER A 68 0.91 -33.78 1.19
C SER A 68 1.31 -32.47 1.90
N PRO A 69 2.45 -32.46 2.62
CA PRO A 69 2.94 -31.24 3.27
C PRO A 69 3.46 -30.22 2.25
N GLU A 70 3.45 -28.95 2.65
CA GLU A 70 4.01 -27.86 1.86
C GLU A 70 5.55 -27.99 1.78
N GLY A 71 6.13 -27.62 0.64
CA GLY A 71 7.56 -27.85 0.35
C GLY A 71 7.87 -29.25 -0.19
N SER A 72 6.85 -30.05 -0.51
CA SER A 72 7.03 -31.35 -1.18
C SER A 72 7.41 -31.20 -2.65
N VAL A 73 8.09 -32.22 -3.19
CA VAL A 73 8.46 -32.33 -4.60
C VAL A 73 7.60 -33.38 -5.28
N PHE A 74 7.00 -33.02 -6.42
CA PHE A 74 6.18 -33.90 -7.23
C PHE A 74 6.82 -34.08 -8.60
N ARG A 75 6.84 -35.32 -9.09
CA ARG A 75 7.40 -35.65 -10.40
C ARG A 75 6.28 -35.75 -11.42
N SER A 76 6.38 -35.01 -12.52
CA SER A 76 5.44 -35.11 -13.63
C SER A 76 5.59 -36.43 -14.39
N THR A 77 4.59 -36.79 -15.17
CA THR A 77 4.67 -37.95 -16.09
C THR A 77 5.81 -37.86 -17.12
N GLY A 78 6.29 -36.64 -17.40
CA GLY A 78 7.47 -36.39 -18.24
C GLY A 78 8.80 -36.46 -17.47
N GLY A 79 8.80 -36.87 -16.21
CA GLY A 79 9.99 -37.06 -15.38
C GLY A 79 10.56 -35.78 -14.76
N VAL A 80 9.89 -34.64 -14.86
CA VAL A 80 10.37 -33.37 -14.31
C VAL A 80 9.84 -33.16 -12.90
N GLU A 81 10.72 -32.75 -12.00
CA GLU A 81 10.38 -32.45 -10.61
C GLU A 81 9.87 -31.02 -10.44
N TYR A 82 8.85 -30.86 -9.60
CA TYR A 82 8.24 -29.59 -9.27
C TYR A 82 8.15 -29.44 -7.75
N LEU A 83 8.70 -28.35 -7.23
CA LEU A 83 8.59 -27.97 -5.82
C LEU A 83 7.28 -27.21 -5.60
N ALA A 84 6.48 -27.64 -4.62
CA ALA A 84 5.16 -27.11 -4.35
C ALA A 84 5.10 -26.26 -3.07
N PHE A 85 4.64 -25.02 -3.20
CA PHE A 85 4.33 -24.12 -2.07
C PHE A 85 2.96 -23.48 -2.25
N ARG A 86 2.32 -23.04 -1.16
CA ARG A 86 1.22 -22.08 -1.26
C ARG A 86 1.81 -20.72 -1.62
N PRO A 87 1.14 -19.91 -2.45
CA PRO A 87 1.65 -18.59 -2.77
C PRO A 87 1.67 -17.69 -1.53
N LEU A 88 2.82 -17.06 -1.29
CA LEU A 88 2.89 -15.89 -0.42
C LEU A 88 2.04 -14.76 -1.01
N LEU A 89 1.59 -13.82 -0.18
CA LEU A 89 0.78 -12.69 -0.67
C LEU A 89 1.54 -11.86 -1.71
N SER A 90 2.82 -11.60 -1.45
CA SER A 90 3.71 -10.87 -2.36
C SER A 90 3.82 -11.52 -3.74
N ASP A 91 3.78 -12.86 -3.80
CA ASP A 91 3.86 -13.61 -5.06
C ASP A 91 2.50 -13.69 -5.74
N TYR A 92 1.42 -13.83 -4.95
CA TYR A 92 0.07 -13.89 -5.45
C TYR A 92 -0.33 -12.61 -6.18
N THR A 93 -0.12 -11.45 -5.56
CA THR A 93 -0.59 -10.16 -6.10
C THR A 93 0.07 -9.77 -7.43
N VAL A 94 1.29 -10.24 -7.66
CA VAL A 94 1.99 -10.02 -8.93
C VAL A 94 1.72 -11.11 -9.97
N ARG A 95 0.98 -12.17 -9.65
CA ARG A 95 0.67 -13.28 -10.58
C ARG A 95 -0.81 -13.48 -10.85
N MET A 96 -1.68 -12.86 -10.07
CA MET A 96 -3.12 -12.90 -10.28
C MET A 96 -3.52 -12.23 -11.61
N PRO A 97 -4.67 -12.62 -12.19
CA PRO A 97 -5.25 -11.93 -13.35
C PRO A 97 -5.36 -10.42 -13.11
N ARG A 98 -4.98 -9.61 -14.09
CA ARG A 98 -4.93 -8.15 -13.96
C ARG A 98 -5.88 -7.49 -14.94
N GLY A 99 -6.76 -6.63 -14.43
CA GLY A 99 -7.51 -5.65 -15.22
C GLY A 99 -6.81 -4.29 -15.28
N ALA A 100 -6.01 -4.00 -14.26
CA ALA A 100 -5.28 -2.75 -14.06
C ALA A 100 -3.83 -3.01 -13.62
N ALA A 101 -3.00 -1.96 -13.65
CA ALA A 101 -1.71 -1.99 -12.96
C ALA A 101 -1.94 -2.25 -11.46
N VAL A 102 -1.02 -3.00 -10.84
CA VAL A 102 -1.11 -3.36 -9.41
C VAL A 102 -0.08 -2.58 -8.61
N VAL A 103 -0.42 -2.22 -7.39
CA VAL A 103 0.56 -1.79 -6.38
C VAL A 103 1.52 -2.95 -6.14
N TYR A 104 2.82 -2.70 -6.33
CA TYR A 104 3.86 -3.72 -6.13
C TYR A 104 4.03 -4.03 -4.65
N PRO A 105 4.45 -5.27 -4.28
CA PRO A 105 4.60 -5.66 -2.88
C PRO A 105 5.49 -4.72 -2.05
N LYS A 106 6.53 -4.13 -2.65
CA LYS A 106 7.40 -3.15 -1.97
C LYS A 106 6.62 -1.90 -1.53
N ASP A 107 5.70 -1.44 -2.37
CA ASP A 107 4.92 -0.23 -2.13
C ASP A 107 3.74 -0.54 -1.22
N ALA A 108 3.09 -1.68 -1.41
CA ALA A 108 2.05 -2.17 -0.50
C ALA A 108 2.59 -2.31 0.93
N ALA A 109 3.80 -2.85 1.10
CA ALA A 109 4.44 -2.92 2.42
C ALA A 109 4.70 -1.54 3.03
N GLN A 110 5.13 -0.56 2.24
CA GLN A 110 5.27 0.83 2.69
C GLN A 110 3.92 1.46 3.01
N ILE A 111 2.87 1.21 2.24
CA ILE A 111 1.51 1.69 2.56
C ILE A 111 1.07 1.13 3.91
N ILE A 112 1.19 -0.19 4.13
CA ILE A 112 0.83 -0.79 5.44
C ILE A 112 1.59 -0.12 6.58
N ALA A 113 2.91 0.06 6.44
CA ALA A 113 3.74 0.60 7.51
C ALA A 113 3.58 2.12 7.72
N GLN A 114 3.63 2.90 6.65
CA GLN A 114 3.65 4.36 6.67
C GLN A 114 2.24 4.93 6.83
N ALA A 115 1.22 4.24 6.33
CA ALA A 115 -0.16 4.54 6.65
C ALA A 115 -0.60 3.89 7.98
N ASP A 116 0.30 3.21 8.72
CA ASP A 116 0.03 2.60 10.02
C ASP A 116 -1.30 1.83 10.03
N ILE A 117 -1.44 0.87 9.11
CA ILE A 117 -2.64 0.02 9.01
C ILE A 117 -2.53 -1.05 10.10
N PHE A 118 -3.43 -1.00 11.08
CA PHE A 118 -3.39 -1.85 12.27
C PHE A 118 -4.58 -2.82 12.36
N PRO A 119 -4.46 -3.91 13.15
CA PRO A 119 -5.58 -4.83 13.37
C PRO A 119 -6.79 -4.14 14.01
N GLY A 120 -7.95 -4.25 13.38
CA GLY A 120 -9.19 -3.57 13.80
C GLY A 120 -9.41 -2.20 13.16
N ALA A 121 -8.49 -1.69 12.34
CA ALA A 121 -8.65 -0.40 11.69
C ALA A 121 -9.82 -0.39 10.69
N ARG A 122 -10.47 0.77 10.59
CA ARG A 122 -11.45 1.12 9.56
C ARG A 122 -10.72 1.89 8.45
N VAL A 123 -10.50 1.21 7.33
CA VAL A 123 -9.74 1.71 6.19
C VAL A 123 -10.67 1.96 5.02
N VAL A 124 -10.55 3.13 4.41
CA VAL A 124 -11.15 3.41 3.09
C VAL A 124 -10.07 3.24 2.04
N GLU A 125 -10.38 2.52 0.98
CA GLU A 125 -9.53 2.37 -0.21
C GLU A 125 -10.30 2.89 -1.42
N ALA A 126 -9.65 3.62 -2.32
CA ALA A 126 -10.27 3.95 -3.60
C ALA A 126 -9.28 3.81 -4.76
N GLY A 127 -9.76 3.19 -5.84
CA GLY A 127 -8.91 2.60 -6.86
C GLY A 127 -8.51 1.18 -6.50
N VAL A 128 -9.49 0.27 -6.57
CA VAL A 128 -9.31 -1.14 -6.18
C VAL A 128 -8.51 -1.89 -7.25
N GLY A 129 -8.74 -1.53 -8.52
CA GLY A 129 -8.05 -2.11 -9.66
C GLY A 129 -8.21 -3.63 -9.72
N SER A 130 -7.12 -4.36 -9.51
CA SER A 130 -7.15 -5.84 -9.51
C SER A 130 -7.26 -6.47 -8.11
N GLY A 131 -7.42 -5.66 -7.05
CA GLY A 131 -7.55 -6.14 -5.65
C GLY A 131 -6.22 -6.48 -4.96
N ALA A 132 -5.09 -6.04 -5.52
CA ALA A 132 -3.76 -6.37 -5.00
C ALA A 132 -3.53 -5.76 -3.62
N LEU A 133 -3.71 -4.45 -3.52
CA LEU A 133 -3.55 -3.68 -2.29
C LEU A 133 -4.61 -4.08 -1.27
N THR A 134 -5.86 -4.25 -1.71
CA THR A 134 -6.97 -4.77 -0.91
C THR A 134 -6.59 -6.05 -0.16
N CYS A 135 -5.89 -7.00 -0.79
CA CYS A 135 -5.44 -8.22 -0.10
C CYS A 135 -4.45 -7.95 1.05
N PHE A 136 -3.57 -6.95 0.90
CA PHE A 136 -2.67 -6.51 1.98
C PHE A 136 -3.44 -5.79 3.09
N LEU A 137 -4.36 -4.91 2.74
CA LEU A 137 -5.19 -4.18 3.69
C LEU A 137 -6.03 -5.15 4.53
N LEU A 138 -6.74 -6.09 3.90
CA LEU A 138 -7.57 -7.08 4.59
C LEU A 138 -6.75 -7.94 5.55
N ARG A 139 -5.55 -8.37 5.14
CA ARG A 139 -4.64 -9.11 6.01
C ARG A 139 -4.17 -8.28 7.21
N ALA A 140 -3.92 -6.98 7.03
CA ALA A 140 -3.43 -6.11 8.08
C ALA A 140 -4.53 -5.75 9.10
N VAL A 141 -5.73 -5.44 8.63
CA VAL A 141 -6.85 -5.08 9.52
C VAL A 141 -7.45 -6.30 10.23
N GLY A 142 -7.36 -7.48 9.63
CA GLY A 142 -7.94 -8.71 10.16
C GLY A 142 -9.47 -8.68 10.26
N ASP A 143 -10.04 -9.66 10.93
CA ASP A 143 -11.49 -9.90 10.91
C ASP A 143 -12.32 -8.88 11.70
N ARG A 144 -11.66 -8.14 12.59
CA ARG A 144 -12.29 -7.11 13.43
C ARG A 144 -12.21 -5.71 12.81
N GLY A 145 -11.46 -5.56 11.72
CA GLY A 145 -11.36 -4.30 10.99
C GLY A 145 -12.41 -4.20 9.89
N LEU A 146 -12.25 -3.16 9.07
CA LEU A 146 -13.07 -2.95 7.88
C LEU A 146 -12.21 -2.31 6.79
N VAL A 147 -12.30 -2.84 5.58
CA VAL A 147 -11.82 -2.19 4.36
C VAL A 147 -13.04 -1.87 3.51
N SER A 148 -13.38 -0.59 3.39
CA SER A 148 -14.39 -0.09 2.45
C SER A 148 -13.69 0.43 1.19
N SER A 149 -13.82 -0.36 0.12
CA SER A 149 -13.16 -0.16 -1.15
C SER A 149 -14.13 0.44 -2.18
N TYR A 150 -13.67 1.45 -2.92
CA TYR A 150 -14.44 2.16 -3.95
C TYR A 150 -13.79 1.99 -5.31
N GLU A 151 -14.55 1.46 -6.26
CA GLU A 151 -14.13 1.27 -7.65
C GLU A 151 -15.22 1.76 -8.59
N ARG A 152 -14.90 2.65 -9.52
CA ARG A 152 -15.89 3.22 -10.46
C ARG A 152 -16.15 2.31 -11.66
N ARG A 153 -15.22 1.41 -11.97
CA ARG A 153 -15.28 0.53 -13.13
C ARG A 153 -15.82 -0.86 -12.78
N PRO A 154 -16.99 -1.28 -13.31
CA PRO A 154 -17.57 -2.59 -12.99
C PRO A 154 -16.66 -3.78 -13.32
N ASP A 155 -15.96 -3.72 -14.46
CA ASP A 155 -15.04 -4.77 -14.89
C ASP A 155 -13.84 -4.93 -13.94
N PHE A 156 -13.36 -3.83 -13.36
CA PHE A 156 -12.31 -3.84 -12.35
C PHE A 156 -12.83 -4.33 -11.01
N ALA A 157 -14.02 -3.90 -10.60
CA ALA A 157 -14.67 -4.37 -9.38
C ALA A 157 -14.88 -5.90 -9.39
N ASP A 158 -15.31 -6.47 -10.52
CA ASP A 158 -15.50 -7.91 -10.68
C ASP A 158 -14.17 -8.68 -10.66
N THR A 159 -13.14 -8.13 -11.31
CA THR A 159 -11.78 -8.70 -11.30
C THR A 159 -11.21 -8.69 -9.88
N ALA A 160 -11.33 -7.57 -9.17
CA ALA A 160 -10.89 -7.43 -7.79
C ALA A 160 -11.60 -8.42 -6.88
N ARG A 161 -12.94 -8.54 -6.99
CA ARG A 161 -13.73 -9.50 -6.21
C ARG A 161 -13.25 -10.93 -6.43
N ALA A 162 -13.11 -11.34 -7.69
CA ALA A 162 -12.65 -12.68 -8.04
C ALA A 162 -11.24 -12.97 -7.50
N ASN A 163 -10.32 -12.00 -7.53
CA ASN A 163 -8.97 -12.15 -7.01
C ASN A 163 -8.93 -12.22 -5.48
N VAL A 164 -9.56 -11.26 -4.81
CA VAL A 164 -9.63 -11.22 -3.34
C VAL A 164 -10.24 -12.51 -2.81
N GLU A 165 -11.40 -12.92 -3.34
CA GLU A 165 -12.07 -14.16 -2.91
C GLU A 165 -11.23 -15.40 -3.21
N ARG A 166 -10.54 -15.45 -4.36
CA ARG A 166 -9.63 -16.58 -4.66
C ARG A 166 -8.45 -16.64 -3.69
N PHE A 167 -7.94 -15.50 -3.23
CA PHE A 167 -6.85 -15.48 -2.26
C PHE A 167 -7.29 -15.88 -0.86
N PHE A 168 -8.49 -15.49 -0.44
CA PHE A 168 -9.04 -15.78 0.89
C PHE A 168 -9.94 -17.02 0.95
N GLY A 169 -10.16 -17.70 -0.18
CA GLY A 169 -11.01 -18.89 -0.25
C GLY A 169 -12.51 -18.60 -0.13
N GLY A 170 -12.93 -17.37 -0.44
CA GLY A 170 -14.33 -16.92 -0.37
C GLY A 170 -14.43 -15.43 -0.01
N PRO A 171 -15.67 -14.92 0.16
CA PRO A 171 -15.91 -13.55 0.60
C PRO A 171 -15.21 -13.24 1.93
N HIS A 172 -14.61 -12.06 2.05
CA HIS A 172 -13.95 -11.64 3.29
C HIS A 172 -14.91 -10.79 4.13
N PRO A 173 -15.16 -11.12 5.42
CA PRO A 173 -16.17 -10.42 6.23
C PRO A 173 -15.84 -8.95 6.50
N ALA A 174 -14.54 -8.63 6.61
CA ALA A 174 -14.06 -7.26 6.76
C ALA A 174 -14.03 -6.44 5.45
N TRP A 175 -14.55 -6.94 4.32
CA TRP A 175 -14.47 -6.23 3.04
C TRP A 175 -15.83 -5.75 2.55
N ARG A 176 -15.91 -4.49 2.14
CA ARG A 176 -17.05 -3.91 1.42
C ARG A 176 -16.55 -3.29 0.14
N LEU A 177 -17.13 -3.67 -0.99
CA LEU A 177 -16.81 -3.12 -2.30
C LEU A 177 -18.01 -2.34 -2.85
N THR A 178 -17.85 -1.03 -2.99
CA THR A 178 -18.85 -0.12 -3.53
C THR A 178 -18.48 0.26 -4.97
N LEU A 179 -19.44 0.10 -5.89
CA LEU A 179 -19.29 0.56 -7.27
C LEU A 179 -19.64 2.05 -7.35
N GLY A 180 -18.67 2.89 -7.68
CA GLY A 180 -18.83 4.33 -7.81
C GLY A 180 -17.57 5.11 -7.47
N ASP A 181 -17.58 6.40 -7.79
CA ASP A 181 -16.52 7.32 -7.41
C ASP A 181 -16.55 7.60 -5.90
N LEU A 182 -15.38 7.65 -5.26
CA LEU A 182 -15.27 7.75 -3.80
C LEU A 182 -15.97 9.01 -3.28
N GLN A 183 -15.70 10.17 -3.88
CA GLN A 183 -16.21 11.46 -3.41
C GLN A 183 -17.74 11.55 -3.39
N ASP A 184 -18.42 10.77 -4.23
CA ASP A 184 -19.88 10.78 -4.34
C ASP A 184 -20.55 9.70 -3.49
N HIS A 185 -19.84 8.60 -3.22
CA HIS A 185 -20.38 7.42 -2.55
C HIS A 185 -19.83 7.16 -1.15
N LEU A 186 -18.82 7.93 -0.70
CA LEU A 186 -18.22 7.76 0.62
C LEU A 186 -19.26 7.95 1.72
N SER A 187 -19.60 6.85 2.38
CA SER A 187 -20.61 6.81 3.44
C SER A 187 -20.02 6.53 4.83
N GLU A 188 -18.81 5.97 4.88
CA GLU A 188 -18.12 5.74 6.14
C GLU A 188 -17.67 7.06 6.77
N THR A 189 -17.94 7.17 8.07
CA THR A 189 -17.46 8.24 8.95
C THR A 189 -16.62 7.63 10.06
N GLU A 190 -15.81 8.45 10.72
CA GLU A 190 -14.91 8.03 11.79
C GLU A 190 -13.96 6.90 11.31
N VAL A 191 -13.37 7.08 10.12
CA VAL A 191 -12.41 6.13 9.55
C VAL A 191 -11.00 6.44 10.06
N ASP A 192 -10.21 5.40 10.28
CA ASP A 192 -8.85 5.53 10.81
C ASP A 192 -7.87 5.95 9.72
N ARG A 193 -8.01 5.36 8.53
CA ARG A 193 -7.04 5.46 7.44
C ARG A 193 -7.76 5.55 6.08
N VAL A 194 -7.19 6.31 5.15
CA VAL A 194 -7.61 6.33 3.75
C VAL A 194 -6.41 6.05 2.86
N VAL A 195 -6.56 5.15 1.88
CA VAL A 195 -5.57 4.89 0.84
C VAL A 195 -6.15 5.18 -0.54
N LEU A 196 -5.49 6.02 -1.32
CA LEU A 196 -5.93 6.44 -2.66
C LEU A 196 -4.92 5.98 -3.71
N ASP A 197 -5.34 5.09 -4.62
CA ASP A 197 -4.56 4.65 -5.79
C ASP A 197 -5.35 4.95 -7.08
N MET A 198 -5.37 6.23 -7.46
CA MET A 198 -6.17 6.70 -8.58
C MET A 198 -5.51 7.85 -9.32
N LEU A 199 -6.06 8.21 -10.49
CA LEU A 199 -5.50 9.26 -11.34
C LEU A 199 -5.63 10.67 -10.75
N ALA A 200 -6.71 10.92 -10.00
CA ALA A 200 -7.08 12.24 -9.50
C ALA A 200 -7.45 12.25 -8.00
N PRO A 201 -6.56 11.81 -7.10
CA PRO A 201 -6.84 11.72 -5.66
C PRO A 201 -7.15 13.08 -5.00
N TRP A 202 -6.75 14.20 -5.61
CA TRP A 202 -7.11 15.55 -5.15
C TRP A 202 -8.62 15.81 -5.15
N GLU A 203 -9.39 15.14 -6.02
CA GLU A 203 -10.87 15.28 -6.08
C GLU A 203 -11.56 14.70 -4.84
N CYS A 204 -10.86 13.86 -4.06
CA CYS A 204 -11.40 13.19 -2.89
C CYS A 204 -11.01 13.86 -1.57
N VAL A 205 -10.12 14.87 -1.57
CA VAL A 205 -9.52 15.42 -0.34
C VAL A 205 -10.57 15.93 0.64
N ASP A 206 -11.59 16.64 0.16
CA ASP A 206 -12.66 17.15 1.01
C ASP A 206 -13.52 16.04 1.64
N ALA A 207 -13.93 15.04 0.86
CA ALA A 207 -14.68 13.89 1.35
C ALA A 207 -13.86 13.09 2.38
N VAL A 208 -12.57 12.90 2.11
CA VAL A 208 -11.62 12.20 3.00
C VAL A 208 -11.41 12.97 4.31
N ALA A 209 -11.30 14.29 4.27
CA ALA A 209 -11.15 15.12 5.45
C ALA A 209 -12.36 15.04 6.39
N LYS A 210 -13.57 14.88 5.84
CA LYS A 210 -14.83 14.72 6.57
C LYS A 210 -14.99 13.31 7.17
N ALA A 211 -14.48 12.28 6.49
CA ALA A 211 -14.61 10.91 6.94
C ALA A 211 -13.56 10.52 8.01
N LEU A 212 -12.34 11.06 7.91
CA LEU A 212 -11.23 10.74 8.82
C LEU A 212 -11.46 11.28 10.23
N ILE A 213 -11.17 10.45 11.24
CA ILE A 213 -11.04 10.93 12.62
C ILE A 213 -9.88 11.95 12.75
N PRO A 214 -9.92 12.88 13.72
CA PRO A 214 -8.75 13.63 14.12
C PRO A 214 -7.56 12.70 14.43
N GLY A 215 -6.42 12.98 13.82
CA GLY A 215 -5.22 12.15 13.94
C GLY A 215 -5.17 10.94 13.02
N GLY A 216 -6.25 10.62 12.30
CA GLY A 216 -6.28 9.66 11.20
C GLY A 216 -5.38 10.08 10.04
N MET A 217 -5.21 9.23 9.03
CA MET A 217 -4.20 9.47 7.99
C MET A 217 -4.70 9.13 6.59
N VAL A 218 -4.36 9.98 5.63
CA VAL A 218 -4.48 9.69 4.20
C VAL A 218 -3.12 9.31 3.62
N CYS A 219 -3.11 8.33 2.74
CA CYS A 219 -1.97 7.88 1.96
C CYS A 219 -2.36 7.81 0.48
N ALA A 220 -1.75 8.65 -0.37
CA ALA A 220 -1.96 8.63 -1.81
C ALA A 220 -0.76 7.97 -2.50
N TYR A 221 -1.03 6.96 -3.33
CA TYR A 221 -0.06 6.32 -4.21
C TYR A 221 -0.20 6.89 -5.62
N ILE A 222 0.90 7.44 -6.16
CA ILE A 222 0.86 8.33 -7.31
C ILE A 222 2.01 8.04 -8.27
N ALA A 223 1.74 7.97 -9.58
CA ALA A 223 2.76 7.60 -10.57
C ALA A 223 3.64 8.76 -11.06
N THR A 224 3.15 10.01 -11.07
CA THR A 224 3.89 11.14 -11.64
C THR A 224 4.19 12.25 -10.64
N THR A 225 5.28 12.98 -10.88
CA THR A 225 5.65 14.15 -10.07
C THR A 225 4.64 15.29 -10.18
N THR A 226 3.94 15.42 -11.31
CA THR A 226 2.87 16.43 -11.48
C THR A 226 1.65 16.10 -10.63
N GLN A 227 1.24 14.83 -10.59
CA GLN A 227 0.20 14.37 -9.68
C GLN A 227 0.63 14.53 -8.22
N MET A 228 1.88 14.18 -7.88
CA MET A 228 2.42 14.33 -6.53
C MET A 228 2.38 15.79 -6.07
N SER A 229 2.87 16.71 -6.91
CA SER A 229 2.80 18.15 -6.66
C SER A 229 1.37 18.59 -6.36
N ARG A 230 0.43 18.22 -7.24
CA ARG A 230 -0.98 18.62 -7.09
C ARG A 230 -1.61 18.10 -5.79
N VAL A 231 -1.36 16.86 -5.39
CA VAL A 231 -1.91 16.30 -4.14
C VAL A 231 -1.32 16.98 -2.91
N VAL A 232 -0.02 17.26 -2.93
CA VAL A 232 0.64 17.94 -1.81
C VAL A 232 0.06 19.34 -1.62
N GLU A 233 -0.12 20.10 -2.70
CA GLU A 233 -0.71 21.44 -2.62
C GLU A 233 -2.19 21.37 -2.23
N GLU A 234 -2.99 20.45 -2.78
CA GLU A 234 -4.40 20.29 -2.40
C GLU A 234 -4.57 19.97 -0.90
N LEU A 235 -3.78 19.05 -0.36
CA LEU A 235 -3.81 18.72 1.07
C LEU A 235 -3.40 19.91 1.95
N ARG A 236 -2.47 20.75 1.47
CA ARG A 236 -2.01 21.94 2.17
C ARG A 236 -3.05 23.05 2.14
N ASP A 237 -3.62 23.32 0.97
CA ASP A 237 -4.60 24.37 0.73
C ASP A 237 -5.94 24.06 1.43
N HIS A 238 -6.33 22.78 1.51
CA HIS A 238 -7.52 22.36 2.26
C HIS A 238 -7.41 22.70 3.76
N GLY A 239 -6.19 22.67 4.32
CA GLY A 239 -5.91 23.10 5.68
C GLY A 239 -6.35 22.14 6.79
N ALA A 240 -7.10 21.08 6.46
CA ALA A 240 -7.50 20.05 7.44
C ALA A 240 -6.40 19.04 7.79
N PHE A 241 -5.27 19.07 7.08
CA PHE A 241 -4.19 18.10 7.20
C PHE A 241 -2.89 18.74 7.69
N ALA A 242 -2.10 17.97 8.43
CA ALA A 242 -0.72 18.30 8.73
C ALA A 242 0.13 18.28 7.44
N GLU A 243 1.30 18.91 7.49
CA GLU A 243 2.20 19.03 6.34
C GLU A 243 2.42 17.67 5.65
N PRO A 244 2.08 17.55 4.35
CA PRO A 244 2.24 16.32 3.61
C PRO A 244 3.71 15.87 3.55
N TYR A 245 3.92 14.57 3.68
CA TYR A 245 5.22 13.93 3.51
C TYR A 245 5.20 13.02 2.28
N ALA A 246 6.05 13.34 1.30
CA ALA A 246 6.16 12.62 0.04
C ALA A 246 7.52 11.89 -0.06
N PHE A 247 7.51 10.64 -0.50
CA PHE A 247 8.72 9.84 -0.69
C PHE A 247 8.50 8.74 -1.75
N GLU A 248 9.58 8.10 -2.19
CA GLU A 248 9.54 6.87 -2.99
C GLU A 248 10.56 5.85 -2.44
N THR A 249 10.43 4.59 -2.86
CA THR A 249 11.37 3.54 -2.47
C THR A 249 11.92 2.79 -3.68
N MET A 250 13.23 2.58 -3.69
CA MET A 250 13.94 1.77 -4.67
C MET A 250 14.32 0.42 -4.08
N LEU A 251 13.90 -0.67 -4.74
CA LEU A 251 14.28 -2.03 -4.39
C LEU A 251 15.21 -2.58 -5.47
N ARG A 252 16.41 -2.99 -5.07
CA ARG A 252 17.44 -3.53 -5.96
C ARG A 252 17.86 -4.91 -5.50
N SER A 253 17.52 -5.90 -6.31
CA SER A 253 17.86 -7.31 -6.10
C SER A 253 19.35 -7.56 -6.31
N TRP A 254 19.84 -8.65 -5.71
CA TRP A 254 21.22 -9.09 -5.81
C TRP A 254 21.29 -10.50 -6.37
N HIS A 255 22.23 -10.68 -7.30
CA HIS A 255 22.70 -11.99 -7.70
C HIS A 255 23.71 -12.48 -6.66
N CYS A 256 23.42 -13.61 -6.03
CA CYS A 256 24.21 -14.19 -4.96
C CYS A 256 24.54 -15.65 -5.28
N GLU A 257 25.52 -15.89 -6.14
CA GLU A 257 25.94 -17.24 -6.55
C GLU A 257 27.46 -17.43 -6.37
N GLY A 258 27.87 -18.19 -5.35
CA GLY A 258 29.29 -18.41 -5.06
C GLY A 258 30.05 -17.09 -4.85
N LEU A 259 31.08 -16.85 -5.68
CA LEU A 259 31.84 -15.59 -5.67
C LEU A 259 31.18 -14.48 -6.50
N ALA A 260 30.17 -14.80 -7.32
CA ALA A 260 29.41 -13.82 -8.08
C ALA A 260 28.33 -13.20 -7.17
N VAL A 261 28.77 -12.33 -6.27
CA VAL A 261 27.90 -11.52 -5.42
C VAL A 261 27.90 -10.08 -5.91
N ARG A 262 26.82 -9.67 -6.55
CA ARG A 262 26.67 -8.32 -7.10
C ARG A 262 25.20 -7.96 -7.24
N PRO A 263 24.86 -6.67 -7.37
CA PRO A 263 23.50 -6.31 -7.69
C PRO A 263 23.09 -6.80 -9.08
N ASP A 264 21.80 -7.00 -9.28
CA ASP A 264 21.27 -7.34 -10.59
C ASP A 264 21.47 -6.20 -11.59
N HIS A 265 21.69 -6.57 -12.85
CA HIS A 265 21.94 -5.61 -13.94
C HIS A 265 20.69 -4.82 -14.34
N ARG A 266 19.50 -5.33 -14.00
CA ARG A 266 18.21 -4.68 -14.27
C ARG A 266 17.44 -4.56 -12.98
N MET A 267 16.76 -3.43 -12.81
CA MET A 267 15.82 -3.20 -11.73
C MET A 267 14.60 -2.45 -12.25
N VAL A 268 13.51 -2.50 -11.50
CA VAL A 268 12.37 -1.60 -11.71
C VAL A 268 12.80 -0.22 -11.20
N GLY A 269 12.93 0.73 -12.11
CA GLY A 269 13.45 2.07 -11.78
C GLY A 269 12.46 2.95 -11.01
N HIS A 270 11.15 2.78 -11.27
CA HIS A 270 10.11 3.53 -10.59
C HIS A 270 8.78 2.76 -10.66
N THR A 271 7.91 2.99 -9.66
CA THR A 271 6.55 2.46 -9.62
C THR A 271 5.57 3.57 -9.28
N GLY A 272 5.81 4.27 -8.17
CA GLY A 272 5.07 5.43 -7.74
C GLY A 272 5.69 6.09 -6.50
N PHE A 273 5.23 7.29 -6.22
CA PHE A 273 5.44 8.04 -5.00
C PHE A 273 4.33 7.73 -3.99
N LEU A 274 4.66 7.84 -2.71
CA LEU A 274 3.69 7.84 -1.62
C LEU A 274 3.65 9.23 -0.99
N VAL A 275 2.46 9.79 -0.87
CA VAL A 275 2.19 11.04 -0.14
C VAL A 275 1.33 10.71 1.06
N THR A 276 1.76 11.12 2.25
CA THR A 276 1.03 10.88 3.51
C THR A 276 0.74 12.19 4.21
N ALA A 277 -0.43 12.29 4.84
CA ALA A 277 -0.76 13.43 5.68
C ALA A 277 -1.74 13.00 6.79
N ARG A 278 -1.52 13.51 8.01
CA ARG A 278 -2.42 13.24 9.15
C ARG A 278 -3.51 14.31 9.23
N ARG A 279 -4.73 13.88 9.52
CA ARG A 279 -5.87 14.75 9.77
C ARG A 279 -5.66 15.53 11.07
N LEU A 280 -5.80 16.85 11.03
CA LEU A 280 -5.79 17.72 12.21
C LEU A 280 -7.12 17.59 12.97
N ALA A 281 -7.20 18.13 14.18
CA ALA A 281 -8.49 18.32 14.83
C ALA A 281 -9.23 19.52 14.22
N ASP A 282 -10.55 19.56 14.38
CA ASP A 282 -11.36 20.67 13.87
C ASP A 282 -10.98 22.00 14.53
N GLY A 283 -10.88 23.05 13.72
CA GLY A 283 -10.52 24.40 14.17
C GLY A 283 -9.04 24.57 14.56
N VAL A 284 -8.19 23.57 14.38
CA VAL A 284 -6.75 23.67 14.69
C VAL A 284 -5.96 24.18 13.49
N THR A 285 -5.26 25.29 13.69
CA THR A 285 -4.22 25.76 12.77
C THR A 285 -2.86 25.21 13.22
N PRO A 286 -2.12 24.49 12.36
CA PRO A 286 -0.80 23.98 12.71
C PRO A 286 0.22 25.13 12.86
N PRO A 287 1.27 24.97 13.68
CA PRO A 287 2.34 25.96 13.77
C PRO A 287 2.98 26.23 12.39
N ALA A 288 3.22 27.50 12.08
CA ALA A 288 3.83 27.89 10.81
C ALA A 288 5.25 27.29 10.69
N ARG A 289 5.50 26.54 9.61
CA ARG A 289 6.85 26.07 9.30
C ARG A 289 7.68 27.23 8.73
N ARG A 290 8.79 27.57 9.39
CA ARG A 290 9.84 28.40 8.79
C ARG A 290 10.54 27.60 7.69
N ARG A 291 10.12 27.78 6.43
CA ARG A 291 10.85 27.33 5.25
C ARG A 291 11.24 28.54 4.41
N ARG A 292 12.46 28.55 3.88
CA ARG A 292 12.85 29.50 2.83
C ARG A 292 12.36 28.91 1.50
N PRO A 293 11.35 29.51 0.83
CA PRO A 293 10.86 28.98 -0.44
C PRO A 293 12.00 28.93 -1.46
N ALA A 294 11.98 27.94 -2.36
CA ALA A 294 12.80 28.02 -3.55
C ALA A 294 12.37 29.24 -4.39
N LYS A 295 13.32 29.89 -5.06
CA LYS A 295 13.03 31.05 -5.90
C LYS A 295 12.02 30.66 -6.99
N GLY A 296 10.86 31.32 -7.02
CA GLY A 296 9.79 31.04 -7.98
C GLY A 296 8.84 29.90 -7.61
N ALA A 297 8.87 29.40 -6.37
CA ALA A 297 7.98 28.33 -5.92
C ALA A 297 6.48 28.71 -5.88
N TYR A 298 6.17 30.00 -5.81
CA TYR A 298 4.80 30.51 -5.73
C TYR A 298 4.60 31.62 -6.77
N THR A 299 3.42 31.68 -7.38
CA THR A 299 3.02 32.73 -8.34
C THR A 299 2.83 34.09 -7.67
N GLU A 300 2.52 34.08 -6.37
CA GLU A 300 2.45 35.27 -5.52
C GLU A 300 3.48 35.16 -4.39
N PRO A 301 4.13 36.28 -3.99
CA PRO A 301 5.06 36.25 -2.87
C PRO A 301 4.33 35.85 -1.57
N PRO A 302 4.88 34.93 -0.76
CA PRO A 302 4.23 34.53 0.49
C PRO A 302 4.06 35.74 1.40
N THR A 303 2.88 35.90 1.98
CA THR A 303 2.60 36.96 2.95
C THR A 303 3.59 36.83 4.12
N PRO A 304 4.33 37.89 4.49
CA PRO A 304 5.24 37.82 5.61
C PRO A 304 4.46 37.49 6.88
N ALA A 305 4.84 36.41 7.55
CA ALA A 305 4.34 36.11 8.89
C ALA A 305 4.68 37.30 9.80
N THR A 306 3.66 37.92 10.40
CA THR A 306 3.84 39.00 11.37
C THR A 306 4.43 38.37 12.64
N ASP A 307 5.68 38.69 12.96
CA ASP A 307 6.32 38.31 14.21
C ASP A 307 5.69 39.12 15.37
N PRO A 308 5.08 38.51 16.40
CA PRO A 308 4.66 39.24 17.59
C PRO A 308 5.80 39.38 18.62
N ALA A 309 7.07 39.16 18.22
CA ALA A 309 8.21 39.15 19.13
C ALA A 309 9.41 39.91 18.56
N THR A 310 9.25 41.21 18.31
CA THR A 310 10.37 42.15 18.19
C THR A 310 9.98 43.50 18.78
N ASP A 311 9.65 43.48 20.07
CA ASP A 311 9.91 44.62 20.95
C ASP A 311 10.83 44.08 22.04
N LEU A 312 12.11 44.39 21.95
CA LEU A 312 12.99 44.74 23.08
C LEU A 312 14.43 44.97 22.61
N VAL A 313 14.91 46.17 22.96
CA VAL A 313 16.28 46.69 23.02
C VAL A 313 16.86 47.26 21.72
N THR A 314 16.59 48.55 21.54
CA THR A 314 17.50 49.52 20.94
C THR A 314 18.67 49.79 21.90
N ASP A 315 19.91 49.76 21.40
CA ASP A 315 20.94 50.69 21.89
C ASP A 315 21.93 51.04 20.74
N PRO A 316 22.31 52.31 20.54
CA PRO A 316 23.10 52.75 19.40
C PRO A 316 24.57 52.98 19.78
N ALA A 317 25.50 52.53 18.93
CA ALA A 317 26.82 53.15 18.83
C ALA A 317 27.41 52.90 17.44
N ALA A 318 27.78 54.00 16.79
CA ALA A 318 28.22 54.09 15.42
C ALA A 318 29.73 53.81 15.23
N ALA A 319 30.04 52.99 14.22
CA ALA A 319 31.05 53.14 13.14
C ALA A 319 32.55 53.36 13.51
N PRO A 320 33.53 53.26 12.56
CA PRO A 320 33.43 52.95 11.13
C PRO A 320 34.46 51.91 10.58
N ASP A 321 34.28 51.61 9.28
CA ASP A 321 35.16 50.90 8.34
C ASP A 321 36.67 51.22 8.41
N THR A 322 37.49 50.23 8.06
CA THR A 322 38.67 50.43 7.18
C THR A 322 39.12 49.12 6.50
N PRO A 323 39.80 49.18 5.33
CA PRO A 323 39.84 48.11 4.32
C PRO A 323 41.24 47.47 4.10
N ASN A 324 41.29 46.51 3.15
CA ASN A 324 42.46 45.89 2.47
C ASN A 324 43.23 44.83 3.30
N ALA A 325 43.90 43.80 2.75
CA ALA A 325 44.38 43.53 1.39
C ALA A 325 44.60 42.01 1.19
N GLU A 326 44.61 41.62 -0.08
CA GLU A 326 45.44 40.59 -0.75
C GLU A 326 46.31 39.65 0.11
N ASN A 327 46.20 38.35 -0.15
CA ASN A 327 47.40 37.61 -0.58
C ASN A 327 47.05 36.41 -1.48
N SER A 328 47.59 36.48 -2.69
CA SER A 328 47.78 35.40 -3.65
C SER A 328 48.82 34.40 -3.16
N THR A 329 48.60 33.10 -3.36
CA THR A 329 49.69 32.19 -3.77
C THR A 329 49.13 30.96 -4.48
N GLU A 330 49.77 30.67 -5.61
CA GLU A 330 49.48 29.63 -6.58
C GLU A 330 49.85 28.21 -6.09
N ASP A 331 49.12 27.25 -6.67
CA ASP A 331 49.59 26.02 -7.33
C ASP A 331 50.80 25.24 -6.76
N GLN A 332 50.59 23.94 -6.52
CA GLN A 332 51.46 22.90 -7.06
C GLN A 332 50.84 21.50 -6.93
N GLY A 333 51.00 20.70 -7.99
CA GLY A 333 50.40 19.40 -8.20
C GLY A 333 51.11 18.19 -7.57
N ALA A 334 50.53 17.03 -7.91
CA ALA A 334 51.04 15.64 -7.86
C ALA A 334 51.20 14.99 -6.47
N VAL A 335 50.36 13.99 -6.16
CA VAL A 335 50.63 12.53 -6.33
C VAL A 335 49.30 11.82 -6.58
#